data_AF-A0A949CQ30-F1
#
_entry.id   AF-A0A949CQ30-F1
#
_cell.length_a   1.000
_cell.length_b   1.000
_cell.length_c   1.000
_cell.angle_alpha   90.00
_cell.angle_beta   90.00
_cell.angle_gamma   90.00
#
_symmetry.space_group_name_H-M   'P 1'
#
loop_
_entity.id
_entity.type
_entity.pdbx_description
1 polymer ?
#
loop_
_entity_poly.entity_id
_entity_poly.type
_entity_poly.pdbx_seq_one_letter_code
_entity_poly.pdbx_strand_id
1 'polypeptide(L)'
;MPCFRVQKHREQNDGPKSSIVPTFNGCPIPSYLVIVNVRQWRDKLASNSATIFSPDHSSARERFRQAASHLGWQLESYPIGLVGPDGDELAFDVACSQSGDPEKVIVVSSGIHGVEGFFGSAVQVTLLEQWASVTPPSIKYVFLHGLNPFGFAWLRRFDENNVDPNRNFLLPDEHFEGAPDGYAGLNDFLNPLRPPSRWEPFTLKALCLIARHGIPALRQAVAAGQYDYPRGLFFGGNGPSRIQQLLKENMPRWLSNSKCVVHLDFHTGLGRQGTCKLLIDYPLDMTQQRWLTDWFGADSFEARNSNGISYDARGGFGRWCVSQGLAPQYLFACAEFGTYGSIQVLSGLRAENQAHHWGTPKAPSTIRAKQRLKELFCPASSAWRRQAVQGSLDLISRTQKGLLQVAPP
;
A
#
# COMPACT_ATOMS: atom_id res chain seq x y z
N MET A 1 23.41 -14.08 -68.10
CA MET A 1 23.88 -13.01 -69.02
C MET A 1 22.67 -12.34 -69.64
N PRO A 2 22.63 -11.03 -69.93
CA PRO A 2 23.60 -9.95 -69.67
C PRO A 2 23.10 -9.01 -68.53
N CYS A 3 23.83 -8.17 -67.80
CA CYS A 3 25.02 -7.32 -67.95
C CYS A 3 24.88 -6.13 -68.92
N PHE A 4 24.55 -4.96 -68.37
CA PHE A 4 25.09 -3.67 -68.85
C PHE A 4 25.46 -2.79 -67.66
N ARG A 5 26.56 -2.07 -67.84
CA ARG A 5 27.46 -1.44 -66.86
C ARG A 5 27.70 0.00 -67.30
N VAL A 6 27.55 1.00 -66.44
CA VAL A 6 28.21 2.33 -66.52
C VAL A 6 28.26 2.91 -65.08
N GLN A 7 29.36 2.85 -64.33
CA GLN A 7 30.56 3.73 -64.22
C GLN A 7 30.36 5.15 -63.62
N LYS A 8 30.92 5.34 -62.40
CA LYS A 8 31.67 6.49 -61.75
C LYS A 8 31.17 7.95 -61.94
N HIS A 9 31.22 8.90 -61.00
CA HIS A 9 31.76 9.07 -59.63
C HIS A 9 31.18 10.39 -59.03
N ARG A 10 31.14 10.47 -57.68
CA ARG A 10 31.13 11.67 -56.78
C ARG A 10 29.96 12.66 -56.83
N GLU A 11 29.29 12.85 -55.69
CA GLU A 11 29.37 14.08 -54.88
C GLU A 11 28.70 13.91 -53.50
N GLN A 12 29.28 14.56 -52.49
CA GLN A 12 28.79 14.70 -51.12
C GLN A 12 27.61 15.67 -51.07
N ASN A 13 26.66 15.47 -50.14
CA ASN A 13 26.15 16.57 -49.31
C ASN A 13 25.30 16.07 -48.14
N ASP A 14 25.75 16.42 -46.93
CA ASP A 14 25.02 16.36 -45.67
C ASP A 14 23.99 17.50 -45.58
N GLY A 15 22.83 17.21 -45.01
CA GLY A 15 21.84 18.20 -44.57
C GLY A 15 20.99 17.66 -43.42
N PRO A 16 20.82 18.38 -42.29
CA PRO A 16 20.25 17.81 -41.07
C PRO A 16 18.73 17.93 -41.02
N LYS A 17 18.05 16.90 -40.48
CA LYS A 17 16.63 16.92 -40.12
C LYS A 17 16.44 17.53 -38.73
N SER A 18 15.63 18.58 -38.65
CA SER A 18 15.24 19.28 -37.42
C SER A 18 14.36 18.41 -36.52
N SER A 19 14.72 18.30 -35.24
CA SER A 19 13.87 17.80 -34.16
C SER A 19 13.54 18.97 -33.23
N ILE A 20 12.25 19.22 -33.01
CA ILE A 20 11.74 20.30 -32.16
C ILE A 20 11.68 19.79 -30.71
N VAL A 21 12.45 20.42 -29.82
CA VAL A 21 12.49 20.16 -28.37
C VAL A 21 11.74 21.29 -27.66
N PRO A 22 10.81 21.03 -26.73
CA PRO A 22 10.15 22.10 -25.98
C PRO A 22 11.12 22.74 -24.98
N THR A 23 11.10 24.06 -24.88
CA THR A 23 11.96 24.87 -23.99
C THR A 23 11.10 25.62 -22.97
N PHE A 24 11.63 25.82 -21.75
CA PHE A 24 11.11 26.76 -20.74
C PHE A 24 12.25 27.71 -20.41
N ASN A 25 12.07 29.02 -20.64
CA ASN A 25 13.12 30.05 -20.53
C ASN A 25 14.45 29.75 -21.25
N GLY A 26 14.39 29.11 -22.43
CA GLY A 26 15.56 29.00 -23.31
C GLY A 26 16.68 28.06 -22.85
N CYS A 27 16.50 27.29 -21.77
CA CYS A 27 17.44 26.25 -21.36
C CYS A 27 16.85 24.84 -21.58
N PRO A 28 17.56 23.92 -22.25
CA PRO A 28 17.14 22.52 -22.32
C PRO A 28 17.28 21.87 -20.94
N ILE A 29 16.22 21.22 -20.44
CA ILE A 29 16.30 20.39 -19.23
C ILE A 29 17.11 19.14 -19.57
N PRO A 30 18.30 18.90 -18.98
CA PRO A 30 19.10 17.74 -19.34
C PRO A 30 18.47 16.48 -18.73
N SER A 31 18.02 15.56 -19.57
CA SER A 31 17.64 14.18 -19.19
C SER A 31 18.76 13.44 -18.45
N TYR A 32 20.01 13.90 -18.57
CA TYR A 32 21.16 13.42 -17.81
C TYR A 32 21.13 13.79 -16.31
N LEU A 33 20.55 14.93 -15.90
CA LEU A 33 20.53 15.32 -14.48
C LEU A 33 19.64 14.38 -13.64
N VAL A 34 18.55 13.88 -14.23
CA VAL A 34 17.64 12.92 -13.59
C VAL A 34 18.28 11.53 -13.51
N ILE A 35 18.97 11.09 -14.56
CA ILE A 35 19.60 9.76 -14.64
C ILE A 35 20.82 9.66 -13.69
N VAL A 36 21.61 10.73 -13.57
CA VAL A 36 22.75 10.79 -12.64
C VAL A 36 22.28 10.70 -11.19
N ASN A 37 21.17 11.38 -10.84
CA ASN A 37 20.59 11.33 -9.50
C ASN A 37 20.09 9.92 -9.16
N VAL A 38 19.36 9.25 -10.06
CA VAL A 38 18.86 7.87 -9.82
C VAL A 38 20.00 6.86 -9.61
N ARG A 39 21.13 6.98 -10.33
CA ARG A 39 22.29 6.08 -10.15
C ARG A 39 23.01 6.31 -8.82
N GLN A 40 23.31 7.56 -8.48
CA GLN A 40 24.02 7.90 -7.24
C GLN A 40 23.21 7.53 -5.98
N TRP A 41 21.87 7.60 -6.06
CA TRP A 41 20.98 7.12 -5.00
C TRP A 41 20.79 5.59 -4.97
N ARG A 42 20.79 4.90 -6.13
CA ARG A 42 20.86 3.42 -6.15
C ARG A 42 22.09 2.92 -5.40
N ASP A 43 23.21 3.62 -5.53
CA ASP A 43 24.45 3.28 -4.83
C ASP A 43 24.37 3.57 -3.32
N LYS A 44 23.66 4.64 -2.90
CA LYS A 44 23.41 4.97 -1.49
C LYS A 44 22.38 4.04 -0.83
N LEU A 45 21.37 3.58 -1.56
CA LEU A 45 20.42 2.52 -1.13
C LEU A 45 21.11 1.15 -1.07
N ALA A 46 22.10 0.89 -1.93
CA ALA A 46 22.91 -0.32 -1.90
C ALA A 46 23.86 -0.34 -0.69
N SER A 47 24.43 0.80 -0.30
CA SER A 47 25.35 0.89 0.85
C SER A 47 24.66 0.97 2.21
N ASN A 48 23.39 1.37 2.29
CA ASN A 48 22.70 1.64 3.56
C ASN A 48 21.44 0.79 3.81
N SER A 49 21.31 -0.40 3.17
CA SER A 49 20.06 -1.18 3.21
C SER A 49 19.58 -1.63 4.61
N ALA A 50 20.44 -1.54 5.64
CA ALA A 50 20.10 -1.82 7.03
C ALA A 50 19.34 -0.68 7.76
N THR A 51 19.31 0.54 7.21
CA THR A 51 18.70 1.72 7.88
C THR A 51 17.32 2.12 7.33
N ILE A 52 16.85 1.50 6.25
CA ILE A 52 15.60 1.92 5.58
C ILE A 52 14.35 1.55 6.39
N PHE A 53 14.36 0.39 7.06
CA PHE A 53 13.21 -0.13 7.82
C PHE A 53 13.47 0.03 9.32
N SER A 54 12.48 0.57 10.04
CA SER A 54 12.56 0.68 11.50
C SER A 54 12.33 -0.68 12.20
N PRO A 55 12.97 -0.91 13.35
CA PRO A 55 12.85 -2.18 14.09
C PRO A 55 11.46 -2.37 14.72
N ASP A 56 10.84 -1.28 15.16
CA ASP A 56 9.55 -1.23 15.86
C ASP A 56 8.71 -0.01 15.44
N HIS A 57 7.48 0.04 15.92
CA HIS A 57 6.52 1.11 15.65
C HIS A 57 7.02 2.47 16.17
N SER A 58 7.58 2.53 17.39
CA SER A 58 8.02 3.78 18.02
C SER A 58 9.11 4.45 17.18
N SER A 59 10.12 3.67 16.79
CA SER A 59 11.20 4.09 15.89
C SER A 59 10.70 4.47 14.49
N ALA A 60 9.68 3.79 13.96
CA ALA A 60 9.07 4.11 12.67
C ALA A 60 8.36 5.47 12.69
N ARG A 61 7.56 5.68 13.74
CA ARG A 61 6.79 6.90 13.97
C ARG A 61 7.69 8.10 14.21
N GLU A 62 8.70 7.95 15.07
CA GLU A 62 9.65 9.02 15.37
C GLU A 62 10.39 9.47 14.10
N ARG A 63 10.92 8.52 13.33
CA ARG A 63 11.63 8.84 12.08
C ARG A 63 10.74 9.55 11.06
N PHE A 64 9.48 9.12 10.91
CA PHE A 64 8.51 9.79 10.04
C PHE A 64 8.29 11.24 10.47
N ARG A 65 8.04 11.47 11.76
CA ARG A 65 7.80 12.81 12.32
C ARG A 65 9.03 13.70 12.17
N GLN A 66 10.23 13.19 12.45
CA GLN A 66 11.48 13.92 12.27
C GLN A 66 11.70 14.30 10.80
N ALA A 67 11.53 13.36 9.87
CA ALA A 67 11.73 13.60 8.44
C ALA A 67 10.73 14.62 7.88
N ALA A 68 9.45 14.54 8.27
CA ALA A 68 8.44 15.53 7.89
C ALA A 68 8.72 16.91 8.51
N SER A 69 9.15 16.96 9.77
CA SER A 69 9.52 18.21 10.44
C SER A 69 10.72 18.89 9.80
N HIS A 70 11.73 18.14 9.32
CA HIS A 70 12.87 18.70 8.60
C HIS A 70 12.48 19.39 7.29
N LEU A 71 11.37 18.96 6.67
CA LEU A 71 10.79 19.61 5.51
C LEU A 71 9.86 20.78 5.85
N GLY A 72 9.64 21.06 7.14
CA GLY A 72 8.69 22.07 7.61
C GLY A 72 7.23 21.71 7.34
N TRP A 73 6.90 20.44 7.13
CA TRP A 73 5.53 20.00 6.86
C TRP A 73 4.64 20.14 8.10
N GLN A 74 3.35 20.40 7.88
CA GLN A 74 2.38 20.40 8.98
C GLN A 74 2.23 18.98 9.51
N LEU A 75 2.44 18.79 10.80
CA LEU A 75 2.25 17.51 11.47
C LEU A 75 1.03 17.57 12.38
N GLU A 76 0.19 16.55 12.26
CA GLU A 76 -0.94 16.30 13.15
C GLU A 76 -0.86 14.88 13.69
N SER A 77 -1.29 14.67 14.93
CA SER A 77 -1.27 13.36 15.57
C SER A 77 -2.62 13.11 16.22
N TYR A 78 -3.14 11.90 16.04
CA TYR A 78 -4.44 11.48 16.51
C TYR A 78 -4.27 10.27 17.43
N PRO A 79 -4.15 10.49 18.75
CA PRO A 79 -4.11 9.41 19.72
C PRO A 79 -5.36 8.54 19.66
N ILE A 80 -5.17 7.24 19.82
CA ILE A 80 -6.27 6.26 19.91
C ILE A 80 -6.58 5.85 21.36
N GLY A 81 -5.93 6.49 22.34
CA GLY A 81 -6.17 6.22 23.77
C GLY A 81 -5.62 4.89 24.27
N LEU A 82 -4.71 4.27 23.51
CA LEU A 82 -4.07 2.99 23.83
C LEU A 82 -2.55 3.14 23.83
N VAL A 83 -1.87 2.14 24.41
CA VAL A 83 -0.41 2.10 24.48
C VAL A 83 0.17 0.91 23.72
N GLY A 84 1.40 1.10 23.23
CA GLY A 84 2.19 0.05 22.60
C GLY A 84 2.80 -0.92 23.62
N PRO A 85 3.53 -1.95 23.14
CA PRO A 85 4.24 -2.90 24.00
C PRO A 85 5.22 -2.24 24.98
N ASP A 86 5.79 -1.09 24.60
CA ASP A 86 6.78 -0.35 25.38
C ASP A 86 6.15 0.76 26.27
N GLY A 87 4.82 0.87 26.27
CA GLY A 87 4.08 1.87 27.05
C GLY A 87 3.86 3.21 26.34
N ASP A 88 4.45 3.40 25.15
CA ASP A 88 4.26 4.60 24.33
C ASP A 88 2.81 4.77 23.87
N GLU A 89 2.32 6.00 23.86
CA GLU A 89 1.01 6.34 23.31
C GLU A 89 0.93 5.98 21.82
N LEU A 90 -0.13 5.28 21.45
CA LEU A 90 -0.44 4.93 20.07
C LEU A 90 -1.25 6.04 19.42
N ALA A 91 -0.77 6.49 18.27
CA ALA A 91 -1.40 7.53 17.48
C ALA A 91 -1.19 7.27 16.00
N PHE A 92 -2.16 7.71 15.22
CA PHE A 92 -2.06 7.88 13.78
C PHE A 92 -1.50 9.28 13.49
N ASP A 93 -0.49 9.40 12.62
CA ASP A 93 0.12 10.69 12.28
C ASP A 93 -0.18 11.10 10.83
N VAL A 94 -0.35 12.40 10.62
CA VAL A 94 -0.54 13.00 9.29
C VAL A 94 0.51 14.06 9.06
N ALA A 95 1.13 14.03 7.89
CA ALA A 95 2.01 15.09 7.42
C ALA A 95 1.47 15.71 6.12
N CYS A 96 1.25 17.03 6.13
CA CYS A 96 0.80 17.78 4.96
C CYS A 96 1.91 18.72 4.47
N SER A 97 2.22 18.70 3.18
CA SER A 97 3.16 19.65 2.61
C SER A 97 2.61 21.09 2.67
N GLN A 98 3.48 22.04 3.00
CA GLN A 98 3.12 23.48 3.05
C GLN A 98 3.07 24.12 1.67
N SER A 99 3.83 23.58 0.73
CA SER A 99 3.94 24.06 -0.64
C SER A 99 3.39 23.02 -1.63
N GLY A 100 3.07 23.50 -2.83
CA GLY A 100 2.54 22.69 -3.93
C GLY A 100 1.22 23.24 -4.45
N ASP A 101 0.80 22.76 -5.61
CA ASP A 101 -0.52 23.06 -6.17
C ASP A 101 -1.62 22.47 -5.25
N PRO A 102 -2.49 23.29 -4.64
CA PRO A 102 -3.55 22.79 -3.76
C PRO A 102 -4.65 22.03 -4.51
N GLU A 103 -4.74 22.18 -5.84
CA GLU A 103 -5.72 21.50 -6.68
C GLU A 103 -5.27 20.07 -7.05
N LYS A 104 -3.97 19.80 -6.99
CA LYS A 104 -3.37 18.49 -7.31
C LYS A 104 -2.75 17.90 -6.06
N VAL A 105 -3.32 16.80 -5.57
CA VAL A 105 -2.88 16.18 -4.32
C VAL A 105 -2.49 14.73 -4.53
N ILE A 106 -1.33 14.34 -4.01
CA ILE A 106 -0.98 12.93 -3.84
C ILE A 106 -1.13 12.57 -2.37
N VAL A 107 -1.99 11.59 -2.09
CA VAL A 107 -2.11 10.98 -0.76
C VAL A 107 -1.28 9.70 -0.74
N VAL A 108 -0.43 9.56 0.27
CA VAL A 108 0.36 8.34 0.49
C VAL A 108 0.00 7.77 1.86
N SER A 109 -0.72 6.66 1.89
CA SER A 109 -1.11 5.99 3.12
C SER A 109 -0.28 4.74 3.41
N SER A 110 -0.14 4.46 4.70
CA SER A 110 0.56 3.29 5.20
C SER A 110 -0.12 2.69 6.42
N GLY A 111 0.00 1.37 6.55
CA GLY A 111 -0.30 0.67 7.80
C GLY A 111 -1.78 0.62 8.16
N ILE A 112 -2.70 0.66 7.18
CA ILE A 112 -4.11 0.31 7.43
C ILE A 112 -4.23 -1.13 7.95
N HIS A 113 -3.43 -2.05 7.39
CA HIS A 113 -3.06 -3.28 8.05
C HIS A 113 -1.81 -3.04 8.87
N GLY A 114 -1.91 -3.15 10.19
CA GLY A 114 -0.87 -2.65 11.08
C GLY A 114 0.53 -3.20 10.82
N VAL A 115 0.66 -4.53 10.64
CA VAL A 115 1.94 -5.20 10.39
C VAL A 115 2.60 -4.79 9.07
N GLU A 116 1.83 -4.28 8.12
CA GLU A 116 2.33 -3.74 6.85
C GLU A 116 2.86 -2.31 7.01
N GLY A 117 2.60 -1.68 8.16
CA GLY A 117 3.09 -0.35 8.53
C GLY A 117 4.61 -0.23 8.49
N PHE A 118 5.37 -1.30 8.75
CA PHE A 118 6.83 -1.30 8.61
C PHE A 118 7.27 -0.98 7.18
N PHE A 119 6.58 -1.53 6.19
CA PHE A 119 6.87 -1.30 4.79
C PHE A 119 6.44 0.09 4.35
N GLY A 120 5.17 0.47 4.59
CA GLY A 120 4.68 1.78 4.18
C GLY A 120 5.41 2.93 4.89
N SER A 121 5.77 2.76 6.17
CA SER A 121 6.65 3.70 6.90
C SER A 121 8.01 3.85 6.22
N ALA A 122 8.66 2.74 5.85
CA ALA A 122 9.96 2.78 5.20
C ALA A 122 9.89 3.55 3.86
N VAL A 123 8.82 3.36 3.08
CA VAL A 123 8.57 4.13 1.84
C VAL A 123 8.43 5.62 2.14
N GLN A 124 7.55 5.98 3.07
CA GLN A 124 7.29 7.38 3.44
C GLN A 124 8.55 8.08 3.96
N VAL A 125 9.26 7.46 4.92
CA VAL A 125 10.50 8.00 5.50
C VAL A 125 11.58 8.17 4.43
N THR A 126 11.80 7.16 3.58
CA THR A 126 12.82 7.24 2.52
C THR A 126 12.52 8.40 1.57
N LEU A 127 11.26 8.61 1.21
CA LEU A 127 10.85 9.69 0.32
C LEU A 127 11.04 11.07 0.96
N LEU A 128 10.65 11.23 2.22
CA LEU A 128 10.86 12.48 2.97
C LEU A 128 12.35 12.78 3.17
N GLU A 129 13.17 11.80 3.53
CA GLU A 129 14.63 11.94 3.65
C GLU A 129 15.29 12.29 2.31
N GLN A 130 14.79 11.75 1.19
CA GLN A 130 15.24 12.15 -0.15
C GLN A 130 14.93 13.62 -0.44
N TRP A 131 13.71 14.07 -0.17
CA TRP A 131 13.32 15.47 -0.33
C TRP A 131 13.98 16.42 0.67
N ALA A 132 14.49 15.95 1.81
CA ALA A 132 15.31 16.81 2.66
C ALA A 132 16.64 17.20 1.97
N SER A 133 17.05 16.45 0.96
CA SER A 133 18.30 16.66 0.21
C SER A 133 18.10 17.34 -1.16
N VAL A 134 16.85 17.52 -1.62
CA VAL A 134 16.52 18.08 -2.95
C VAL A 134 15.25 18.94 -2.85
N THR A 135 14.98 19.84 -3.81
CA THR A 135 13.74 20.63 -3.76
C THR A 135 12.49 19.72 -3.82
N PRO A 136 11.54 19.85 -2.88
CA PRO A 136 10.29 19.10 -2.93
C PRO A 136 9.49 19.40 -4.20
N PRO A 137 8.69 18.46 -4.69
CA PRO A 137 7.91 18.66 -5.90
C PRO A 137 6.82 19.74 -5.77
N SER A 138 6.41 20.34 -6.88
CA SER A 138 5.35 21.35 -6.95
C SER A 138 3.92 20.76 -6.92
N ILE A 139 3.69 19.70 -6.13
CA ILE A 139 2.37 19.09 -5.89
C ILE A 139 2.16 19.04 -4.38
N LYS A 140 0.91 19.23 -3.93
CA LYS A 140 0.59 19.02 -2.52
C LYS A 140 0.63 17.53 -2.17
N TYR A 141 1.26 17.20 -1.06
CA TYR A 141 1.31 15.84 -0.52
C TYR A 141 0.62 15.75 0.83
N VAL A 142 -0.11 14.65 1.05
CA VAL A 142 -0.69 14.28 2.34
C VAL A 142 -0.26 12.86 2.67
N PHE A 143 0.53 12.69 3.73
CA PHE A 143 0.98 11.37 4.16
C PHE A 143 0.14 10.95 5.35
N LEU A 144 -0.49 9.78 5.25
CA LEU A 144 -1.23 9.13 6.33
C LEU A 144 -0.35 8.01 6.87
N HIS A 145 0.24 8.20 8.04
CA HIS A 145 1.26 7.31 8.59
C HIS A 145 0.71 6.40 9.68
N GLY A 146 0.80 5.08 9.47
CA GLY A 146 0.44 4.10 10.48
C GLY A 146 -1.03 4.17 10.87
N LEU A 147 -1.93 4.08 9.87
CA LEU A 147 -3.39 4.21 10.06
C LEU A 147 -3.96 3.32 11.17
N ASN A 148 -3.44 2.11 11.32
CA ASN A 148 -3.73 1.20 12.42
C ASN A 148 -2.52 1.10 13.38
N PRO A 149 -2.35 2.07 14.31
CA PRO A 149 -1.17 2.10 15.17
C PRO A 149 -1.16 0.94 16.19
N PHE A 150 -2.32 0.43 16.59
CA PHE A 150 -2.41 -0.77 17.42
C PHE A 150 -1.84 -2.00 16.71
N GLY A 151 -2.35 -2.31 15.51
CA GLY A 151 -1.84 -3.44 14.75
C GLY A 151 -0.35 -3.30 14.43
N PHE A 152 0.10 -2.08 14.15
CA PHE A 152 1.50 -1.81 13.84
C PHE A 152 2.41 -2.07 15.05
N ALA A 153 2.09 -1.53 16.22
CA ALA A 153 2.85 -1.73 17.44
C ALA A 153 2.80 -3.18 17.95
N TRP A 154 1.63 -3.83 17.85
CA TRP A 154 1.40 -5.18 18.38
C TRP A 154 1.63 -6.31 17.36
N LEU A 155 2.23 -6.00 16.22
CA LEU A 155 2.58 -6.93 15.13
C LEU A 155 1.36 -7.73 14.63
N ARG A 156 0.26 -7.03 14.33
CA ARG A 156 -1.01 -7.59 13.85
C ARG A 156 -1.44 -6.94 12.55
N ARG A 157 -2.23 -7.66 11.77
CA ARG A 157 -3.00 -7.06 10.66
C ARG A 157 -4.14 -6.18 11.18
N PHE A 158 -4.83 -6.69 12.21
CA PHE A 158 -6.07 -6.17 12.77
C PHE A 158 -5.84 -5.09 13.84
N ASP A 159 -6.87 -4.32 14.15
CA ASP A 159 -6.87 -3.32 15.22
C ASP A 159 -7.03 -3.95 16.64
N GLU A 160 -7.21 -3.11 17.67
CA GLU A 160 -7.41 -3.53 19.05
C GLU A 160 -8.65 -4.39 19.28
N ASN A 161 -9.68 -4.23 18.44
CA ASN A 161 -10.96 -4.92 18.52
C ASN A 161 -11.02 -6.12 17.58
N ASN A 162 -9.87 -6.52 17.01
CA ASN A 162 -9.76 -7.57 16.01
C ASN A 162 -10.45 -7.23 14.67
N VAL A 163 -10.77 -5.97 14.44
CA VAL A 163 -11.32 -5.50 13.17
C VAL A 163 -10.19 -5.46 12.14
N ASP A 164 -10.47 -5.99 10.95
CA ASP A 164 -9.71 -5.71 9.74
C ASP A 164 -10.18 -4.34 9.23
N PRO A 165 -9.36 -3.28 9.32
CA PRO A 165 -9.82 -1.95 8.94
C PRO A 165 -10.23 -1.91 7.47
N ASN A 166 -9.61 -2.71 6.60
CA ASN A 166 -9.97 -2.79 5.19
C ASN A 166 -11.20 -3.69 4.91
N ARG A 167 -11.97 -4.04 5.95
CA ARG A 167 -13.34 -4.57 5.89
C ARG A 167 -14.32 -3.72 6.72
N ASN A 168 -13.88 -2.60 7.28
CA ASN A 168 -14.70 -1.78 8.17
C ASN A 168 -15.32 -0.55 7.46
N PHE A 169 -14.78 -0.16 6.30
CA PHE A 169 -15.23 1.03 5.57
C PHE A 169 -16.51 0.81 4.76
N LEU A 170 -17.56 0.30 5.42
CA LEU A 170 -18.86 0.06 4.81
C LEU A 170 -19.47 1.36 4.26
N LEU A 171 -20.14 1.27 3.12
CA LEU A 171 -20.96 2.34 2.56
C LEU A 171 -22.30 2.48 3.32
N PRO A 172 -23.02 3.62 3.19
CA PRO A 172 -24.26 3.85 3.94
C PRO A 172 -25.37 2.81 3.73
N ASP A 173 -25.36 2.10 2.60
CA ASP A 173 -26.29 1.04 2.22
C ASP A 173 -25.82 -0.37 2.64
N GLU A 174 -24.67 -0.49 3.28
CA GLU A 174 -24.13 -1.74 3.77
C GLU A 174 -24.25 -1.86 5.30
N HIS A 175 -24.41 -3.10 5.79
CA HIS A 175 -24.63 -3.38 7.21
C HIS A 175 -23.48 -4.19 7.83
N PHE A 176 -23.13 -3.91 9.09
CA PHE A 176 -22.12 -4.65 9.86
C PHE A 176 -22.68 -6.00 10.36
N GLU A 177 -23.15 -6.83 9.43
CA GLU A 177 -23.74 -8.13 9.71
C GLU A 177 -23.46 -9.12 8.57
N GLY A 178 -23.53 -10.41 8.93
CA GLY A 178 -23.40 -11.53 8.02
C GLY A 178 -21.96 -11.98 7.82
N ALA A 179 -21.83 -13.19 7.31
CA ALA A 179 -20.58 -13.78 6.85
C ALA A 179 -20.78 -14.37 5.44
N PRO A 180 -19.71 -14.48 4.64
CA PRO A 180 -19.78 -15.12 3.34
C PRO A 180 -20.26 -16.57 3.43
N ASP A 181 -20.96 -17.03 2.41
CA ASP A 181 -21.38 -18.42 2.30
C ASP A 181 -20.17 -19.36 2.50
N GLY A 182 -20.33 -20.33 3.40
CA GLY A 182 -19.29 -21.28 3.74
C GLY A 182 -18.28 -20.83 4.80
N TYR A 183 -18.27 -19.55 5.23
CA TYR A 183 -17.39 -19.13 6.34
C TYR A 183 -17.69 -19.94 7.61
N ALA A 184 -18.97 -20.14 7.94
CA ALA A 184 -19.39 -20.91 9.11
C ALA A 184 -18.79 -22.33 9.11
N GLY A 185 -18.80 -23.02 7.96
CA GLY A 185 -18.20 -24.35 7.82
C GLY A 185 -16.66 -24.37 7.89
N LEU A 186 -16.03 -23.22 7.67
CA LEU A 186 -14.58 -23.03 7.77
C LEU A 186 -14.14 -22.43 9.11
N ASN A 187 -15.08 -21.96 9.94
CA ASN A 187 -14.77 -21.21 11.16
C ASN A 187 -13.85 -21.98 12.11
N ASP A 188 -14.10 -23.26 12.37
CA ASP A 188 -13.25 -24.07 13.24
C ASP A 188 -11.83 -24.25 12.70
N PHE A 189 -11.70 -24.26 11.38
CA PHE A 189 -10.40 -24.30 10.73
C PHE A 189 -9.69 -22.95 10.84
N LEU A 190 -10.38 -21.85 10.51
CA LEU A 190 -9.83 -20.50 10.45
C LEU A 190 -9.54 -19.91 11.84
N ASN A 191 -10.39 -20.22 12.83
CA ASN A 191 -10.45 -19.57 14.13
C ASN A 191 -10.42 -20.57 15.29
N PRO A 192 -9.35 -21.37 15.46
CA PRO A 192 -9.30 -22.33 16.56
C PRO A 192 -9.28 -21.63 17.92
N LEU A 193 -10.06 -22.15 18.86
CA LEU A 193 -10.22 -21.61 20.21
C LEU A 193 -9.10 -22.09 21.16
N ARG A 194 -7.84 -21.95 20.72
CA ARG A 194 -6.66 -22.41 21.47
C ARG A 194 -5.39 -21.67 21.02
N PRO A 195 -4.37 -21.55 21.89
CA PRO A 195 -3.09 -20.97 21.49
C PRO A 195 -2.41 -21.74 20.35
N PRO A 196 -1.55 -21.07 19.56
CA PRO A 196 -0.87 -21.70 18.44
C PRO A 196 0.11 -22.78 18.90
N SER A 197 0.16 -23.89 18.16
CA SER A 197 1.06 -25.01 18.44
C SER A 197 2.04 -25.24 17.29
N ARG A 198 3.28 -25.60 17.63
CA ARG A 198 4.31 -26.00 16.63
C ARG A 198 3.90 -27.26 15.86
N TRP A 199 3.08 -28.11 16.47
CA TRP A 199 2.67 -29.42 15.95
C TRP A 199 1.31 -29.38 15.27
N GLU A 200 0.79 -28.18 14.98
CA GLU A 200 -0.49 -28.06 14.32
C GLU A 200 -0.41 -28.49 12.85
N PRO A 201 -1.20 -29.48 12.40
CA PRO A 201 -1.15 -29.99 11.03
C PRO A 201 -1.91 -29.06 10.06
N PHE A 202 -1.56 -27.77 10.04
CA PHE A 202 -2.24 -26.76 9.21
C PHE A 202 -2.23 -27.14 7.74
N THR A 203 -1.06 -27.50 7.18
CA THR A 203 -0.93 -27.84 5.76
C THR A 203 -1.81 -29.01 5.37
N LEU A 204 -1.87 -30.06 6.20
CA LEU A 204 -2.72 -31.22 5.95
C LEU A 204 -4.20 -30.83 5.96
N LYS A 205 -4.64 -30.08 6.97
CA LYS A 205 -6.01 -29.57 7.06
C LYS A 205 -6.38 -28.68 5.87
N ALA A 206 -5.48 -27.78 5.48
CA ALA A 206 -5.66 -26.90 4.33
C ALA A 206 -5.79 -27.69 3.02
N LEU A 207 -4.94 -28.69 2.80
CA LEU A 207 -5.01 -29.58 1.63
C LEU A 207 -6.31 -30.37 1.59
N CYS A 208 -6.77 -30.91 2.72
CA CYS A 208 -8.06 -31.60 2.80
C CYS A 208 -9.23 -30.66 2.47
N LEU A 209 -9.21 -29.41 2.94
CA LEU A 209 -10.24 -28.42 2.62
C LEU A 209 -10.20 -28.00 1.15
N ILE A 210 -9.02 -27.79 0.59
CA ILE A 210 -8.83 -27.50 -0.83
C ILE A 210 -9.36 -28.66 -1.69
N ALA A 211 -9.09 -29.91 -1.30
CA ALA A 211 -9.59 -31.08 -2.02
C ALA A 211 -11.12 -31.20 -1.94
N ARG A 212 -11.75 -30.77 -0.83
CA ARG A 212 -13.21 -30.84 -0.64
C ARG A 212 -13.99 -29.70 -1.30
N HIS A 213 -13.46 -28.48 -1.24
CA HIS A 213 -14.20 -27.26 -1.61
C HIS A 213 -13.59 -26.48 -2.78
N GLY A 214 -12.36 -26.81 -3.18
CA GLY A 214 -11.60 -26.05 -4.17
C GLY A 214 -10.99 -24.76 -3.62
N ILE A 215 -9.94 -24.28 -4.28
CA ILE A 215 -9.23 -23.04 -3.92
C ILE A 215 -10.12 -21.79 -4.07
N PRO A 216 -10.95 -21.64 -5.14
CA PRO A 216 -11.76 -20.42 -5.31
C PRO A 216 -12.78 -20.21 -4.19
N ALA A 217 -13.50 -21.26 -3.78
CA ALA A 217 -14.48 -21.17 -2.70
C ALA A 217 -13.83 -20.81 -1.36
N LEU A 218 -12.66 -21.41 -1.06
CA LEU A 218 -11.89 -21.07 0.13
C LEU A 218 -11.39 -19.62 0.12
N ARG A 219 -10.96 -19.12 -1.05
CA ARG A 219 -10.56 -17.71 -1.20
C ARG A 219 -11.74 -16.76 -1.03
N GLN A 220 -12.88 -17.05 -1.63
CA GLN A 220 -14.08 -16.23 -1.52
C GLN A 220 -14.56 -16.14 -0.06
N ALA A 221 -14.66 -17.29 0.62
CA ALA A 221 -15.12 -17.36 1.99
C ALA A 221 -14.20 -16.59 2.95
N VAL A 222 -12.90 -16.54 2.68
CA VAL A 222 -11.92 -15.90 3.57
C VAL A 222 -11.71 -14.43 3.23
N ALA A 223 -11.70 -14.06 1.95
CA ALA A 223 -11.25 -12.74 1.50
C ALA A 223 -12.37 -11.68 1.42
N ALA A 224 -13.66 -12.06 1.39
CA ALA A 224 -14.76 -11.10 1.31
C ALA A 224 -14.96 -10.26 2.60
N GLY A 225 -14.41 -10.72 3.74
CA GLY A 225 -14.68 -10.18 5.07
C GLY A 225 -15.97 -10.73 5.67
N GLN A 226 -16.12 -10.61 6.99
CA GLN A 226 -17.28 -11.13 7.74
C GLN A 226 -17.57 -10.28 8.98
N TYR A 227 -18.79 -10.36 9.52
CA TYR A 227 -19.25 -9.55 10.65
C TYR A 227 -19.91 -10.37 11.78
N ASP A 228 -20.03 -11.69 11.62
CA ASP A 228 -20.68 -12.57 12.60
C ASP A 228 -19.73 -13.16 13.66
N TYR A 229 -18.42 -13.13 13.40
CA TYR A 229 -17.39 -13.76 14.22
C TYR A 229 -16.37 -12.71 14.71
N PRO A 230 -16.62 -12.01 15.84
CA PRO A 230 -15.77 -10.90 16.29
C PRO A 230 -14.29 -11.24 16.55
N ARG A 231 -14.01 -12.48 16.95
CA ARG A 231 -12.63 -12.98 17.14
C ARG A 231 -12.08 -13.70 15.90
N GLY A 232 -12.85 -13.74 14.82
CA GLY A 232 -12.51 -14.43 13.60
C GLY A 232 -11.58 -13.63 12.70
N LEU A 233 -10.92 -14.32 11.77
CA LEU A 233 -10.16 -13.66 10.70
C LEU A 233 -11.10 -12.84 9.81
N PHE A 234 -10.61 -11.67 9.38
CA PHE A 234 -11.30 -10.73 8.47
C PHE A 234 -12.63 -10.20 9.02
N PHE A 235 -12.73 -10.09 10.35
CA PHE A 235 -13.86 -9.44 11.02
C PHE A 235 -13.91 -7.95 10.67
N GLY A 236 -15.02 -7.45 10.15
CA GLY A 236 -15.18 -6.06 9.74
C GLY A 236 -15.68 -5.12 10.83
N GLY A 237 -15.95 -5.61 12.05
CA GLY A 237 -16.45 -4.81 13.18
C GLY A 237 -17.97 -4.86 13.34
N ASN A 238 -18.46 -4.23 14.41
CA ASN A 238 -19.90 -4.07 14.68
C ASN A 238 -20.40 -2.64 14.42
N GLY A 239 -19.59 -1.85 13.71
CA GLY A 239 -19.79 -0.43 13.48
C GLY A 239 -18.50 0.26 13.03
N PRO A 240 -18.57 1.56 12.73
CA PRO A 240 -17.40 2.38 12.37
C PRO A 240 -16.27 2.31 13.39
N SER A 241 -15.10 1.83 12.98
CA SER A 241 -13.88 1.82 13.79
C SER A 241 -13.38 3.24 14.08
N ARG A 242 -12.51 3.38 15.09
CA ARG A 242 -11.89 4.68 15.41
C ARG A 242 -11.13 5.27 14.21
N ILE A 243 -10.46 4.42 13.44
CA ILE A 243 -9.72 4.82 12.23
C ILE A 243 -10.67 5.42 11.18
N GLN A 244 -11.78 4.74 10.89
CA GLN A 244 -12.78 5.24 9.94
C GLN A 244 -13.35 6.60 10.39
N GLN A 245 -13.70 6.72 11.67
CA GLN A 245 -14.24 7.97 12.22
C GLN A 245 -13.24 9.14 12.06
N LEU A 246 -11.97 8.93 12.44
CA LEU A 246 -10.92 9.94 12.31
C LEU A 246 -10.72 10.38 10.86
N LEU A 247 -10.70 9.43 9.91
CA LEU A 247 -10.57 9.75 8.49
C LEU A 247 -11.79 10.52 7.97
N LYS A 248 -13.00 10.08 8.33
CA LYS A 248 -14.25 10.76 7.94
C LYS A 248 -14.29 12.21 8.43
N GLU A 249 -13.85 12.44 9.67
CA GLU A 249 -13.82 13.76 10.28
C GLU A 249 -12.78 14.70 9.65
N ASN A 250 -11.60 14.17 9.27
CA ASN A 250 -10.45 15.03 8.97
C ASN A 250 -10.01 15.05 7.50
N MET A 251 -10.29 14.01 6.69
CA MET A 251 -9.93 14.00 5.27
C MET A 251 -10.47 15.20 4.48
N PRO A 252 -11.72 15.68 4.70
CA PRO A 252 -12.22 16.88 4.01
C PRO A 252 -11.33 18.11 4.20
N ARG A 253 -10.73 18.25 5.40
CA ARG A 253 -9.84 19.37 5.72
C ARG A 253 -8.47 19.20 5.07
N TRP A 254 -7.87 18.00 5.09
CA TRP A 254 -6.56 17.79 4.46
C TRP A 254 -6.61 17.94 2.93
N LEU A 255 -7.74 17.55 2.32
CA LEU A 255 -7.96 17.58 0.88
C LEU A 255 -8.75 18.80 0.41
N SER A 256 -8.93 19.81 1.26
CA SER A 256 -9.64 21.04 0.90
C SER A 256 -9.02 21.68 -0.34
N ASN A 257 -9.87 22.15 -1.27
CA ASN A 257 -9.52 22.76 -2.55
C ASN A 257 -8.94 21.81 -3.61
N SER A 258 -8.79 20.51 -3.31
CA SER A 258 -8.32 19.55 -4.30
C SER A 258 -9.33 19.36 -5.44
N LYS A 259 -8.81 19.29 -6.67
CA LYS A 259 -9.55 18.97 -7.90
C LYS A 259 -9.24 17.56 -8.37
N CYS A 260 -7.95 17.19 -8.29
CA CYS A 260 -7.42 15.89 -8.67
C CYS A 260 -6.63 15.31 -7.50
N VAL A 261 -7.10 14.18 -6.96
CA VAL A 261 -6.45 13.42 -5.91
C VAL A 261 -6.02 12.06 -6.45
N VAL A 262 -4.76 11.70 -6.23
CA VAL A 262 -4.28 10.32 -6.41
C VAL A 262 -3.83 9.78 -5.06
N HIS A 263 -4.50 8.75 -4.57
CA HIS A 263 -4.23 8.10 -3.29
C HIS A 263 -3.57 6.74 -3.53
N LEU A 264 -2.32 6.61 -3.09
CA LEU A 264 -1.57 5.37 -3.10
C LEU A 264 -1.53 4.79 -1.67
N ASP A 265 -2.15 3.63 -1.47
CA ASP A 265 -2.13 2.90 -0.20
C ASP A 265 -1.19 1.71 -0.30
N PHE A 266 -0.15 1.69 0.52
CA PHE A 266 0.94 0.72 0.39
C PHE A 266 0.67 -0.55 1.19
N HIS A 267 0.61 -1.66 0.47
CA HIS A 267 0.28 -2.97 0.98
C HIS A 267 1.30 -4.04 0.64
N THR A 268 1.25 -5.14 1.38
CA THR A 268 2.10 -6.31 1.18
C THR A 268 1.31 -7.60 1.34
N GLY A 269 1.71 -8.62 0.58
CA GLY A 269 1.13 -9.95 0.69
C GLY A 269 1.03 -10.66 -0.65
N LEU A 270 -0.01 -10.37 -1.40
CA LEU A 270 -0.40 -11.09 -2.61
C LEU A 270 0.56 -10.83 -3.78
N GLY A 271 0.82 -11.88 -4.56
CA GLY A 271 1.60 -11.80 -5.79
C GLY A 271 2.99 -12.41 -5.67
N ARG A 272 3.75 -12.35 -6.77
CA ARG A 272 5.12 -12.84 -6.82
C ARG A 272 6.01 -11.93 -5.97
N GLN A 273 7.00 -12.52 -5.31
CA GLN A 273 7.91 -11.78 -4.45
C GLN A 273 8.53 -10.56 -5.16
N GLY A 274 8.33 -9.37 -4.60
CA GLY A 274 8.91 -8.11 -5.07
C GLY A 274 8.20 -7.49 -6.29
N THR A 275 7.13 -8.10 -6.82
CA THR A 275 6.32 -7.48 -7.87
C THR A 275 5.19 -6.66 -7.24
N CYS A 276 4.96 -5.46 -7.79
CA CYS A 276 3.84 -4.59 -7.42
C CYS A 276 2.68 -4.79 -8.39
N LYS A 277 1.45 -4.82 -7.88
CA LYS A 277 0.21 -4.73 -8.66
C LYS A 277 -0.69 -3.68 -8.02
N LEU A 278 -1.28 -2.81 -8.84
CA LEU A 278 -2.27 -1.84 -8.36
C LEU A 278 -3.65 -2.49 -8.33
N LEU A 279 -4.24 -2.62 -7.15
CA LEU A 279 -5.57 -3.19 -6.96
C LEU A 279 -6.60 -2.06 -6.80
N ILE A 280 -7.66 -2.10 -7.61
CA ILE A 280 -8.75 -1.13 -7.60
C ILE A 280 -10.05 -1.84 -7.21
N ASP A 281 -10.61 -1.47 -6.06
CA ASP A 281 -11.79 -2.10 -5.43
C ASP A 281 -13.13 -1.43 -5.82
N TYR A 282 -13.09 -0.50 -6.78
CA TYR A 282 -14.26 0.21 -7.30
C TYR A 282 -14.20 0.31 -8.84
N PRO A 283 -15.34 0.60 -9.51
CA PRO A 283 -15.36 0.81 -10.96
C PRO A 283 -14.58 2.06 -11.37
N LEU A 284 -13.64 1.91 -12.30
CA LEU A 284 -12.91 3.03 -12.88
C LEU A 284 -13.75 3.75 -13.94
N ASP A 285 -13.64 5.08 -14.00
CA ASP A 285 -14.07 5.84 -15.17
C ASP A 285 -13.00 5.83 -16.28
N MET A 286 -13.35 6.36 -17.47
CA MET A 286 -12.43 6.40 -18.62
C MET A 286 -11.18 7.25 -18.36
N THR A 287 -11.27 8.32 -17.57
CA THR A 287 -10.16 9.21 -17.25
C THR A 287 -9.16 8.49 -16.35
N GLN A 288 -9.64 7.88 -15.27
CA GLN A 288 -8.86 7.10 -14.34
C GLN A 288 -8.20 5.89 -15.01
N GLN A 289 -8.92 5.19 -15.89
CA GLN A 289 -8.36 4.07 -16.66
C GLN A 289 -7.23 4.53 -17.59
N ARG A 290 -7.37 5.70 -18.23
CA ARG A 290 -6.29 6.31 -19.04
C ARG A 290 -5.11 6.68 -18.17
N TRP A 291 -5.32 7.35 -17.04
CA TRP A 291 -4.23 7.70 -16.10
C TRP A 291 -3.44 6.46 -15.67
N LEU A 292 -4.12 5.38 -15.26
CA LEU A 292 -3.43 4.16 -14.86
C LEU A 292 -2.64 3.54 -16.03
N THR A 293 -3.23 3.49 -17.22
CA THR A 293 -2.59 2.92 -18.41
C THR A 293 -1.38 3.74 -18.85
N ASP A 294 -1.53 5.06 -18.95
CA ASP A 294 -0.50 5.97 -19.44
C ASP A 294 0.64 6.11 -18.42
N TRP A 295 0.29 6.20 -17.13
CA TRP A 295 1.28 6.44 -16.09
C TRP A 295 1.99 5.18 -15.67
N PHE A 296 1.31 4.02 -15.62
CA PHE A 296 1.86 2.78 -15.04
C PHE A 296 1.98 1.62 -16.05
N GLY A 297 1.20 1.65 -17.14
CA GLY A 297 1.12 0.59 -18.14
C GLY A 297 -0.14 -0.25 -17.99
N ALA A 298 -0.68 -0.79 -19.08
CA ALA A 298 -1.96 -1.53 -19.09
C ALA A 298 -1.99 -2.74 -18.13
N ASP A 299 -0.87 -3.44 -17.98
CA ASP A 299 -0.79 -4.64 -17.12
C ASP A 299 -0.47 -4.33 -15.65
N SER A 300 -0.32 -3.05 -15.29
CA SER A 300 0.10 -2.64 -13.94
C SER A 300 -1.00 -2.69 -12.88
N PHE A 301 -2.27 -2.70 -13.31
CA PHE A 301 -3.42 -2.64 -12.42
C PHE A 301 -4.43 -3.77 -12.68
N GLU A 302 -5.25 -4.04 -11.68
CA GLU A 302 -6.39 -4.96 -11.73
C GLU A 302 -7.57 -4.27 -11.07
N ALA A 303 -8.65 -4.11 -11.82
CA ALA A 303 -9.87 -3.48 -11.33
C ALA A 303 -10.96 -4.53 -11.16
N ARG A 304 -11.91 -4.24 -10.27
CA ARG A 304 -13.09 -5.06 -9.93
C ARG A 304 -13.89 -5.65 -11.12
N ASN A 305 -13.68 -5.18 -12.35
CA ASN A 305 -14.37 -5.65 -13.57
C ASN A 305 -13.54 -6.61 -14.47
N SER A 306 -12.29 -6.94 -14.15
CA SER A 306 -11.54 -7.93 -14.95
C SER A 306 -12.00 -9.35 -14.61
N ASN A 307 -12.37 -10.13 -15.64
CA ASN A 307 -12.91 -11.50 -15.62
C ASN A 307 -12.00 -12.59 -15.00
N GLY A 308 -11.20 -12.26 -13.99
CA GLY A 308 -10.20 -13.13 -13.39
C GLY A 308 -10.13 -12.99 -11.88
N ILE A 309 -11.15 -13.50 -11.17
CA ILE A 309 -11.07 -13.81 -9.72
C ILE A 309 -10.77 -12.59 -8.83
N SER A 310 -11.61 -11.55 -8.89
CA SER A 310 -11.71 -10.56 -7.81
C SER A 310 -12.88 -10.96 -6.91
N TYR A 311 -12.60 -11.32 -5.66
CA TYR A 311 -13.63 -11.54 -4.65
C TYR A 311 -14.27 -10.19 -4.28
N ASP A 312 -15.59 -10.14 -4.09
CA ASP A 312 -16.26 -8.91 -3.66
C ASP A 312 -16.01 -8.66 -2.16
N ALA A 313 -14.95 -7.91 -1.86
CA ALA A 313 -14.70 -7.44 -0.50
C ALA A 313 -15.63 -6.29 -0.15
N ARG A 314 -16.34 -6.42 0.97
CA ARG A 314 -17.14 -5.35 1.57
C ARG A 314 -16.27 -4.52 2.50
N GLY A 315 -16.57 -3.23 2.62
CA GLY A 315 -15.90 -2.34 3.56
C GLY A 315 -14.46 -1.98 3.19
N GLY A 316 -14.15 -1.96 1.90
CA GLY A 316 -12.84 -1.58 1.36
C GLY A 316 -12.56 -0.09 1.50
N PHE A 317 -11.34 0.25 1.89
CA PHE A 317 -10.92 1.63 2.13
C PHE A 317 -10.93 2.50 0.87
N GLY A 318 -10.55 1.92 -0.28
CA GLY A 318 -10.47 2.64 -1.55
C GLY A 318 -11.83 3.06 -2.07
N ARG A 319 -12.76 2.10 -2.17
CA ARG A 319 -14.16 2.35 -2.54
C ARG A 319 -14.80 3.38 -1.62
N TRP A 320 -14.55 3.30 -0.32
CA TRP A 320 -15.05 4.27 0.65
C TRP A 320 -14.49 5.68 0.40
N CYS A 321 -13.18 5.84 0.20
CA CYS A 321 -12.57 7.15 -0.09
C CYS A 321 -13.19 7.83 -1.31
N VAL A 322 -13.38 7.07 -2.39
CA VAL A 322 -13.99 7.58 -3.64
C VAL A 322 -15.45 7.98 -3.40
N SER A 323 -16.20 7.18 -2.63
CA SER A 323 -17.61 7.48 -2.32
C SER A 323 -17.82 8.75 -1.48
N GLN A 324 -16.78 9.22 -0.77
CA GLN A 324 -16.88 10.43 0.04
C GLN A 324 -16.95 11.72 -0.80
N GLY A 325 -16.64 11.66 -2.11
CA GLY A 325 -16.74 12.83 -2.99
C GLY A 325 -15.78 13.97 -2.60
N LEU A 326 -14.61 13.64 -2.04
CA LEU A 326 -13.65 14.61 -1.49
C LEU A 326 -12.98 15.50 -2.56
N ALA A 327 -13.01 15.06 -3.82
CA ALA A 327 -12.54 15.81 -4.98
C ALA A 327 -13.34 15.40 -6.23
N PRO A 328 -13.48 16.29 -7.24
CA PRO A 328 -14.06 15.95 -8.54
C PRO A 328 -13.43 14.73 -9.21
N GLN A 329 -12.10 14.60 -9.10
CA GLN A 329 -11.35 13.44 -9.58
C GLN A 329 -10.57 12.83 -8.43
N TYR A 330 -10.94 11.60 -8.03
CA TYR A 330 -10.29 10.86 -6.96
C TYR A 330 -9.92 9.46 -7.44
N LEU A 331 -8.63 9.23 -7.69
CA LEU A 331 -8.08 7.92 -8.02
C LEU A 331 -7.46 7.30 -6.76
N PHE A 332 -8.02 6.20 -6.27
CA PHE A 332 -7.41 5.38 -5.22
C PHE A 332 -6.81 4.12 -5.83
N ALA A 333 -5.58 3.78 -5.45
CA ALA A 333 -4.95 2.53 -5.83
C ALA A 333 -4.24 1.90 -4.62
N CYS A 334 -4.60 0.66 -4.32
CA CYS A 334 -3.86 -0.18 -3.39
C CYS A 334 -2.62 -0.72 -4.12
N ALA A 335 -1.43 -0.29 -3.70
CA ALA A 335 -0.16 -0.77 -4.21
C ALA A 335 0.28 -2.02 -3.45
N GLU A 336 -0.09 -3.19 -3.97
CA GLU A 336 0.17 -4.49 -3.35
C GLU A 336 1.52 -5.06 -3.79
N PHE A 337 2.44 -5.26 -2.84
CA PHE A 337 3.74 -5.88 -3.08
C PHE A 337 3.76 -7.34 -2.61
N GLY A 338 4.02 -8.26 -3.54
CA GLY A 338 4.05 -9.69 -3.22
C GLY A 338 5.18 -10.07 -2.27
N THR A 339 4.87 -10.97 -1.33
CA THR A 339 5.80 -11.50 -0.32
C THR A 339 5.89 -13.02 -0.38
N TYR A 340 4.91 -13.72 0.18
CA TYR A 340 4.81 -15.17 0.34
C TYR A 340 3.49 -15.69 -0.24
N GLY A 341 3.39 -17.00 -0.49
CA GLY A 341 2.18 -17.60 -1.04
C GLY A 341 0.97 -17.51 -0.09
N SER A 342 -0.23 -17.39 -0.64
CA SER A 342 -1.48 -17.18 0.12
C SER A 342 -1.72 -18.20 1.24
N ILE A 343 -1.31 -19.46 1.06
CA ILE A 343 -1.44 -20.51 2.08
C ILE A 343 -0.54 -20.21 3.31
N GLN A 344 0.68 -19.73 3.07
CA GLN A 344 1.61 -19.37 4.14
C GLN A 344 1.12 -18.11 4.88
N VAL A 345 0.61 -17.13 4.13
CA VAL A 345 0.00 -15.91 4.68
C VAL A 345 -1.20 -16.27 5.56
N LEU A 346 -2.13 -17.10 5.07
CA LEU A 346 -3.28 -17.56 5.85
C LEU A 346 -2.87 -18.32 7.12
N SER A 347 -1.85 -19.17 7.04
CA SER A 347 -1.29 -19.87 8.20
C SER A 347 -0.78 -18.90 9.26
N GLY A 348 -0.04 -17.87 8.83
CA GLY A 348 0.48 -16.84 9.74
C GLY A 348 -0.59 -15.99 10.37
N LEU A 349 -1.57 -15.52 9.58
CA LEU A 349 -2.72 -14.76 10.08
C LEU A 349 -3.47 -15.53 11.16
N ARG A 350 -3.76 -16.81 10.88
CA ARG A 350 -4.41 -17.71 11.82
C ARG A 350 -3.60 -17.90 13.09
N ALA A 351 -2.30 -18.20 12.97
CA ALA A 351 -1.44 -18.42 14.13
C ALA A 351 -1.29 -17.16 15.00
N GLU A 352 -1.21 -15.98 14.38
CA GLU A 352 -1.18 -14.71 15.10
C GLU A 352 -2.52 -14.42 15.79
N ASN A 353 -3.64 -14.63 15.10
CA ASN A 353 -4.96 -14.44 15.70
C ASN A 353 -5.18 -15.38 16.91
N GLN A 354 -4.75 -16.64 16.81
CA GLN A 354 -4.73 -17.56 17.95
C GLN A 354 -3.84 -17.06 19.10
N ALA A 355 -2.66 -16.53 18.78
CA ALA A 355 -1.73 -16.02 19.78
C ALA A 355 -2.30 -14.81 20.52
N HIS A 356 -3.01 -13.94 19.80
CA HIS A 356 -3.62 -12.74 20.37
C HIS A 356 -4.77 -13.08 21.32
N HIS A 357 -5.71 -13.95 20.90
CA HIS A 357 -6.91 -14.25 21.71
C HIS A 357 -6.67 -15.31 22.78
N TRP A 358 -5.77 -16.27 22.55
CA TRP A 358 -5.63 -17.47 23.39
C TRP A 358 -4.20 -17.72 23.88
N GLY A 359 -3.23 -16.90 23.46
CA GLY A 359 -1.84 -17.02 23.88
C GLY A 359 -1.51 -16.16 25.09
N THR A 360 -0.44 -16.52 25.79
CA THR A 360 0.15 -15.67 26.83
C THR A 360 1.16 -14.71 26.17
N PRO A 361 1.14 -13.39 26.45
CA PRO A 361 1.96 -12.41 25.72
C PRO A 361 3.46 -12.74 25.62
N LYS A 362 4.07 -13.20 26.72
CA LYS A 362 5.49 -13.54 26.78
C LYS A 362 5.82 -15.00 26.43
N ALA A 363 4.82 -15.82 26.07
CA ALA A 363 5.07 -17.20 25.72
C ALA A 363 5.86 -17.30 24.39
N PRO A 364 6.82 -18.25 24.27
CA PRO A 364 7.59 -18.45 23.04
C PRO A 364 6.75 -18.81 21.79
N SER A 365 5.53 -19.29 21.97
CA SER A 365 4.57 -19.54 20.88
C SER A 365 3.97 -18.23 20.36
N THR A 366 3.52 -17.34 21.25
CA THR A 366 2.95 -16.03 20.91
C THR A 366 3.97 -15.14 20.20
N ILE A 367 5.17 -15.02 20.78
CA ILE A 367 6.25 -14.22 20.19
C ILE A 367 6.56 -14.70 18.77
N ARG A 368 6.65 -16.02 18.57
CA ARG A 368 6.94 -16.57 17.24
C ARG A 368 5.81 -16.35 16.24
N ALA A 369 4.55 -16.49 16.66
CA ALA A 369 3.41 -16.27 15.76
C ALA A 369 3.39 -14.82 15.26
N LYS A 370 3.59 -13.85 16.15
CA LYS A 370 3.67 -12.42 15.82
C LYS A 370 4.87 -12.08 14.93
N GLN A 371 6.06 -12.60 15.25
CA GLN A 371 7.24 -12.41 14.41
C GLN A 371 7.11 -13.08 13.04
N ARG A 372 6.45 -14.25 12.98
CA ARG A 372 6.15 -14.90 11.71
C ARG A 372 5.20 -14.07 10.86
N LEU A 373 4.19 -13.44 11.47
CA LEU A 373 3.31 -12.53 10.75
C LEU A 373 4.09 -11.34 10.21
N LYS A 374 4.96 -10.72 11.03
CA LYS A 374 5.87 -9.66 10.57
C LYS A 374 6.71 -10.10 9.38
N GLU A 375 7.31 -11.29 9.40
CA GLU A 375 8.08 -11.78 8.25
C GLU A 375 7.21 -11.97 7.00
N LEU A 376 5.99 -12.48 7.17
CA LEU A 376 5.08 -12.74 6.04
C LEU A 376 4.65 -11.46 5.30
N PHE A 377 4.53 -10.35 6.01
CA PHE A 377 4.09 -9.06 5.45
C PHE A 377 5.25 -8.08 5.22
N CYS A 378 6.31 -8.15 6.00
CA CYS A 378 7.50 -7.32 5.86
C CYS A 378 8.79 -8.17 5.91
N PRO A 379 9.08 -8.96 4.84
CA PRO A 379 10.23 -9.85 4.78
C PRO A 379 11.55 -9.20 5.22
N ALA A 380 12.37 -9.95 5.97
CA ALA A 380 13.72 -9.52 6.36
C ALA A 380 14.71 -9.50 5.19
N SER A 381 14.36 -10.13 4.07
CA SER A 381 15.16 -10.16 2.84
C SER A 381 15.55 -8.76 2.37
N SER A 382 16.85 -8.45 2.42
CA SER A 382 17.37 -7.15 1.97
C SER A 382 17.11 -6.89 0.48
N ALA A 383 17.09 -7.95 -0.34
CA ALA A 383 16.73 -7.86 -1.75
C ALA A 383 15.27 -7.45 -1.94
N TRP A 384 14.35 -8.09 -1.21
CA TRP A 384 12.92 -7.73 -1.26
C TRP A 384 12.70 -6.30 -0.77
N ARG A 385 13.29 -5.93 0.38
CA ARG A 385 13.16 -4.59 0.97
C ARG A 385 13.62 -3.49 0.01
N ARG A 386 14.79 -3.66 -0.62
CA ARG A 386 15.29 -2.70 -1.63
C ARG A 386 14.38 -2.61 -2.83
N GLN A 387 13.93 -3.75 -3.37
CA GLN A 387 13.06 -3.79 -4.55
C GLN A 387 11.70 -3.14 -4.27
N ALA A 388 11.07 -3.47 -3.14
CA ALA A 388 9.75 -2.97 -2.78
C ALA A 388 9.78 -1.45 -2.54
N VAL A 389 10.76 -0.94 -1.79
CA VAL A 389 10.91 0.51 -1.59
C VAL A 389 11.21 1.21 -2.92
N GLN A 390 12.15 0.70 -3.73
CA GLN A 390 12.47 1.32 -5.02
C GLN A 390 11.27 1.35 -5.97
N GLY A 391 10.48 0.27 -6.02
CA GLY A 391 9.25 0.21 -6.81
C GLY A 391 8.19 1.20 -6.31
N SER A 392 8.09 1.38 -4.98
CA SER A 392 7.18 2.35 -4.38
C SER A 392 7.54 3.79 -4.72
N LEU A 393 8.83 4.13 -4.67
CA LEU A 393 9.32 5.45 -5.05
C LEU A 393 9.12 5.72 -6.55
N ASP A 394 9.30 4.71 -7.41
CA ASP A 394 9.01 4.82 -8.85
C ASP A 394 7.51 5.07 -9.09
N LEU A 395 6.64 4.35 -8.39
CA LEU A 395 5.19 4.53 -8.46
C LEU A 395 4.78 5.96 -8.09
N ILE A 396 5.30 6.50 -6.99
CA ILE A 396 5.02 7.88 -6.55
C ILE A 396 5.58 8.88 -7.57
N SER A 397 6.79 8.67 -8.08
CA SER A 397 7.42 9.53 -9.09
C SER A 397 6.64 9.57 -10.41
N ARG A 398 6.14 8.41 -10.88
CA ARG A 398 5.31 8.31 -12.08
C ARG A 398 3.95 8.98 -11.87
N THR A 399 3.34 8.80 -10.70
CA THR A 399 2.11 9.50 -10.29
C THR A 399 2.29 11.01 -10.35
N GLN A 400 3.36 11.52 -9.74
CA GLN A 400 3.69 12.95 -9.74
C GLN A 400 3.85 13.50 -11.16
N LYS A 401 4.62 12.82 -12.00
CA LYS A 401 4.82 13.24 -13.41
C LYS A 401 3.52 13.26 -14.19
N GLY A 402 2.69 12.25 -14.01
CA GLY A 402 1.37 12.16 -14.65
C GLY A 402 0.44 13.27 -14.19
N LEU A 403 0.32 13.48 -12.88
CA LEU A 403 -0.58 14.48 -12.31
C LEU A 403 -0.18 15.92 -12.67
N LEU A 404 1.12 16.21 -12.82
CA LEU A 404 1.58 17.52 -13.33
C LEU A 404 1.06 17.83 -14.74
N GLN A 405 0.84 16.80 -15.57
CA GLN A 405 0.37 16.93 -16.95
C GLN A 405 -1.16 17.01 -17.07
N VAL A 406 -1.90 16.65 -16.01
CA VAL A 406 -3.36 16.74 -15.98
C VAL A 406 -3.78 18.21 -15.88
N ALA A 407 -4.62 18.67 -16.81
CA ALA A 407 -5.29 19.96 -16.65
C ALA A 407 -6.36 19.86 -15.54
N PRO A 408 -6.50 20.87 -14.66
CA PRO A 408 -7.62 20.91 -13.74
C PRO A 408 -8.95 20.82 -14.51
N PRO A 409 -9.93 20.06 -14.00
CA PRO A 409 -11.24 19.89 -14.63
C PRO A 409 -12.05 21.20 -14.71
#